data_AF-A0A3D9ZYM7-F1
#
_entry.id   AF-A0A3D9ZYM7-F1
#
_cell.length_a   1.000
_cell.length_b   1.000
_cell.length_c   1.000
_cell.angle_alpha   90.00
_cell.angle_beta   90.00
_cell.angle_gamma   90.00
#
_symmetry.space_group_name_H-M   'P 1'
#
loop_
_entity.id
_entity.type
_entity.pdbx_description
1 polymer ?
#
loop_
_entity_poly.entity_id
_entity_poly.type
_entity_poly.pdbx_seq_one_letter_code
_entity_poly.pdbx_strand_id
1 'polypeptide(L)'
;MMRVMVTRALVLVHAGVAALWLGSMAYSLFTVQPKLAAMVGRDDTEDAQRILAHGNRWRVVALITVLWVTGTALAVREPGHLGPTSVKAALLAAATALFWWISWRAWPRRVFALPAEIPALQRQFRAVALAMFGLVGAAFVISYLW
;
A
#
# COMPACT_ATOMS: atom_id res chain seq x y z
N MET A 1 -28.32 -8.34 18.41
CA MET A 1 -27.52 -9.37 17.72
C MET A 1 -27.00 -8.92 16.34
N MET A 2 -27.89 -8.50 15.42
CA MET A 2 -27.51 -8.03 14.07
C MET A 2 -26.46 -6.90 14.06
N ARG A 3 -26.61 -5.87 14.91
CA ARG A 3 -25.64 -4.77 15.03
C ARG A 3 -24.20 -5.26 15.29
N VAL A 4 -24.06 -6.24 16.18
CA VAL A 4 -22.77 -6.83 16.59
C VAL A 4 -22.17 -7.66 15.45
N MET A 5 -22.99 -8.45 14.75
CA MET A 5 -22.55 -9.24 13.60
C MET A 5 -22.01 -8.35 12.48
N VAL A 6 -22.71 -7.25 12.16
CA VAL A 6 -22.28 -6.28 11.13
C VAL A 6 -20.94 -5.63 11.51
N THR A 7 -20.79 -5.17 12.75
CA THR A 7 -19.52 -4.56 13.18
C THR A 7 -18.37 -5.58 13.12
N ARG A 8 -18.58 -6.83 13.55
CA ARG A 8 -17.56 -7.89 13.45
C ARG A 8 -17.19 -8.20 12.01
N ALA A 9 -18.17 -8.31 11.11
CA ALA A 9 -17.91 -8.51 9.69
C ALA A 9 -17.10 -7.35 9.09
N LEU A 10 -17.44 -6.10 9.41
CA LEU A 10 -16.67 -4.92 8.98
C LEU A 10 -15.24 -4.95 9.49
N VAL A 11 -15.02 -5.31 10.76
CA VAL A 11 -13.67 -5.44 11.33
C VAL A 11 -12.87 -6.52 10.60
N LEU A 12 -13.47 -7.70 10.35
CA LEU A 12 -12.81 -8.79 9.62
C LEU A 12 -12.44 -8.37 8.20
N VAL A 13 -13.34 -7.71 7.48
CA VAL A 13 -13.06 -7.20 6.12
C VAL A 13 -11.95 -6.15 6.17
N HIS A 14 -12.06 -5.17 7.06
CA HIS A 14 -11.08 -4.09 7.17
C HIS A 14 -9.68 -4.63 7.51
N ALA A 15 -9.58 -5.45 8.56
CA ALA A 15 -8.32 -6.03 8.99
C ALA A 15 -7.75 -7.02 7.96
N GLY A 16 -8.61 -7.84 7.34
CA GLY A 16 -8.20 -8.78 6.29
C GLY A 16 -7.64 -8.08 5.06
N VAL A 17 -8.29 -7.01 4.59
CA VAL A 17 -7.80 -6.20 3.46
C VAL A 17 -6.52 -5.45 3.83
N ALA A 18 -6.42 -4.93 5.05
CA ALA A 18 -5.19 -4.27 5.52
C ALA A 18 -4.01 -5.26 5.56
N ALA A 19 -4.23 -6.46 6.10
CA ALA A 19 -3.24 -7.53 6.15
C ALA A 19 -2.84 -8.01 4.74
N LEU A 20 -3.81 -8.16 3.83
CA LEU A 20 -3.55 -8.52 2.44
C LEU A 20 -2.68 -7.47 1.76
N TRP A 21 -3.01 -6.19 1.91
CA TRP A 21 -2.24 -5.11 1.28
C TRP A 21 -0.82 -5.05 1.86
N LEU A 22 -0.68 -5.04 3.19
CA LEU A 22 0.61 -5.03 3.87
C LEU A 22 1.48 -6.24 3.49
N GLY A 23 0.90 -7.44 3.51
CA GLY A 23 1.57 -8.68 3.15
C GLY A 23 2.01 -8.71 1.69
N SER A 24 1.16 -8.23 0.76
CA SER A 24 1.51 -8.12 -0.66
C SER A 24 2.68 -7.14 -0.89
N MET A 25 2.73 -6.02 -0.18
CA MET A 25 3.85 -5.07 -0.23
C MET A 25 5.13 -5.69 0.32
N ALA A 26 5.06 -6.34 1.48
CA ALA A 26 6.22 -7.03 2.07
C ALA A 26 6.78 -8.10 1.12
N TYR A 27 5.91 -8.95 0.58
CA TYR A 27 6.30 -10.00 -0.36
C TYR A 27 6.95 -9.40 -1.61
N SER A 28 6.34 -8.37 -2.20
CA SER A 28 6.89 -7.69 -3.36
C SER A 28 8.28 -7.10 -3.07
N LEU A 29 8.43 -6.34 -1.98
CA LEU A 29 9.64 -5.60 -1.65
C LEU A 29 10.81 -6.49 -1.24
N PHE A 30 10.55 -7.48 -0.39
CA PHE A 30 11.60 -8.26 0.26
C PHE A 30 11.85 -9.60 -0.42
N THR A 31 10.90 -10.11 -1.22
CA THR A 31 11.03 -11.41 -1.89
C THR A 31 11.09 -11.27 -3.41
N VAL A 32 10.09 -10.64 -4.02
CA VAL A 32 9.97 -10.63 -5.49
C VAL A 32 11.04 -9.73 -6.12
N GLN A 33 11.14 -8.48 -5.70
CA GLN A 33 12.06 -7.52 -6.33
C GLN A 33 13.54 -7.95 -6.26
N PRO A 34 14.08 -8.44 -5.13
CA PRO A 34 15.47 -8.91 -5.07
C PRO A 34 15.72 -10.15 -5.94
N LYS A 35 14.79 -11.12 -5.92
CA LYS A 35 14.93 -12.34 -6.71
C LYS A 35 14.80 -12.08 -8.20
N LEU A 36 13.90 -11.18 -8.59
CA LEU A 36 13.74 -10.80 -9.99
C LEU A 36 15.05 -10.23 -10.55
N ALA A 37 15.67 -9.28 -9.84
CA ALA A 37 16.93 -8.69 -10.25
C ALA A 37 18.07 -9.72 -10.37
N ALA A 38 18.07 -10.75 -9.52
CA ALA A 38 19.04 -11.84 -9.59
C ALA A 38 18.79 -12.80 -10.77
N MET A 39 17.53 -13.02 -11.15
CA MET A 39 17.15 -13.97 -12.20
C MET A 39 17.35 -13.43 -13.61
N VAL A 40 16.94 -12.18 -13.88
CA VAL A 40 16.97 -11.61 -15.25
C VAL A 40 18.17 -10.72 -15.51
N GLY A 41 19.01 -10.45 -14.50
CA GLY A 41 20.13 -9.53 -14.64
C GLY A 41 19.69 -8.06 -14.72
N ARG A 42 20.65 -7.13 -14.66
CA ARG A 42 20.38 -5.69 -14.51
C ARG A 42 19.67 -5.07 -15.71
N ASP A 43 20.00 -5.50 -16.91
CA ASP A 43 19.52 -4.87 -18.15
C ASP A 43 18.03 -5.19 -18.41
N ASP A 44 17.58 -6.41 -18.08
CA ASP A 44 16.19 -6.85 -18.29
C ASP A 44 15.28 -6.64 -17.07
N THR A 45 15.83 -6.21 -15.94
CA THR A 45 15.07 -5.99 -14.70
C THR A 45 13.94 -4.96 -14.89
N GLU A 46 14.17 -3.92 -15.68
CA GLU A 46 13.18 -2.85 -15.87
C GLU A 46 11.94 -3.35 -16.63
N ASP A 47 12.12 -4.11 -17.70
CA ASP A 47 11.01 -4.64 -18.48
C ASP A 47 10.23 -5.69 -17.71
N ALA A 48 10.93 -6.55 -16.96
CA ALA A 48 10.28 -7.48 -16.04
C ALA A 48 9.44 -6.74 -14.96
N GLN A 49 9.96 -5.64 -14.40
CA GLN A 49 9.20 -4.80 -13.47
C GLN A 49 7.98 -4.15 -14.11
N ARG A 50 8.06 -3.72 -15.38
CA ARG A 50 6.92 -3.15 -16.11
C ARG A 50 5.80 -4.17 -16.30
N ILE A 51 6.15 -5.41 -16.67
CA ILE A 51 5.20 -6.52 -16.82
C ILE A 51 4.51 -6.80 -15.48
N LEU A 52 5.27 -6.92 -14.40
CA LEU A 52 4.71 -7.17 -13.06
C LEU A 52 3.85 -6.02 -12.53
N ALA A 53 4.19 -4.77 -12.87
CA ALA A 53 3.45 -3.60 -12.44
C ALA A 53 2.20 -3.33 -13.29
N HIS A 54 2.08 -3.96 -14.47
CA HIS A 54 0.98 -3.72 -15.39
C HIS A 54 -0.38 -4.05 -14.73
N GLY A 55 -1.31 -3.09 -14.78
CA GLY A 55 -2.64 -3.23 -14.18
C GLY A 55 -2.69 -3.22 -12.65
N ASN A 56 -1.55 -3.35 -11.95
CA ASN A 56 -1.52 -3.49 -10.49
C ASN A 56 -2.10 -2.26 -9.75
N ARG A 57 -1.97 -1.06 -10.34
CA ARG A 57 -2.51 0.18 -9.75
C ARG A 57 -3.99 0.09 -9.41
N TRP A 58 -4.81 -0.52 -10.27
CA TRP A 58 -6.26 -0.60 -10.04
C TRP A 58 -6.62 -1.57 -8.91
N ARG A 59 -5.83 -2.63 -8.74
CA ARG A 59 -5.97 -3.55 -7.61
C ARG A 59 -5.68 -2.83 -6.29
N VAL A 60 -4.61 -2.03 -6.25
CA VAL A 60 -4.27 -1.26 -5.05
C VAL A 60 -5.29 -0.16 -4.77
N VAL A 61 -5.82 0.54 -5.80
CA VAL A 61 -6.93 1.48 -5.63
C VAL A 61 -8.12 0.79 -4.96
N ALA A 62 -8.53 -0.39 -5.44
CA ALA A 62 -9.63 -1.13 -4.84
C ALA A 62 -9.39 -1.45 -3.35
N LEU A 63 -8.18 -1.89 -2.99
CA LEU A 63 -7.82 -2.14 -1.60
C LEU A 63 -7.91 -0.86 -0.74
N ILE A 64 -7.34 0.25 -1.22
CA ILE A 64 -7.39 1.55 -0.54
C ILE A 64 -8.84 2.02 -0.36
N THR A 65 -9.67 1.90 -1.40
CA THR A 65 -11.09 2.26 -1.35
C THR A 65 -11.82 1.44 -0.28
N VAL A 66 -11.62 0.12 -0.25
CA VAL A 66 -12.25 -0.73 0.78
C VAL A 66 -11.81 -0.31 2.18
N LEU A 67 -10.52 0.00 2.38
CA LEU A 67 -10.00 0.46 3.67
C LEU A 67 -10.61 1.80 4.12
N TRP A 68 -10.73 2.77 3.21
CA TRP A 68 -11.40 4.03 3.51
C TRP A 68 -12.87 3.83 3.86
N VAL A 69 -13.62 3.11 3.02
CA VAL A 69 -15.06 2.89 3.24
C VAL A 69 -15.32 2.15 4.55
N THR A 70 -14.61 1.04 4.78
CA THR A 70 -14.80 0.25 6.00
C THR A 70 -14.27 0.97 7.24
N GLY A 71 -13.16 1.72 7.13
CA GLY A 71 -12.60 2.52 8.22
C GLY A 71 -13.54 3.65 8.64
N THR A 72 -14.10 4.39 7.68
CA THR A 72 -15.11 5.43 7.96
C THR A 72 -16.38 4.84 8.57
N ALA A 73 -16.87 3.70 8.04
CA ALA A 73 -18.04 3.03 8.60
C ALA A 73 -17.81 2.59 10.06
N LEU A 74 -16.63 2.07 10.38
CA LEU A 74 -16.25 1.70 11.75
C LEU A 74 -16.14 2.93 12.66
N ALA A 75 -15.51 4.01 12.19
CA ALA A 75 -15.36 5.25 12.95
C ALA A 75 -16.71 5.90 13.33
N VAL A 76 -17.69 5.87 12.41
CA VAL A 76 -19.05 6.39 12.67
C VAL A 76 -19.80 5.51 13.67
N ARG A 77 -19.60 4.18 13.64
CA ARG A 77 -20.31 3.23 14.51
C ARG A 77 -19.74 3.16 15.92
N GLU A 78 -18.45 3.40 16.07
CA GLU A 78 -17.70 3.29 17.33
C GLU A 78 -16.93 4.60 17.62
N PRO A 79 -17.64 5.70 17.93
CA PRO A 79 -17.03 7.02 18.08
C PRO A 79 -16.13 7.15 19.32
N GLY A 80 -16.11 6.18 20.24
CA GLY A 80 -15.33 6.25 21.49
C GLY A 80 -13.80 6.25 21.31
N HIS A 81 -13.31 5.98 20.10
CA HIS A 81 -11.87 5.79 19.82
C HIS A 81 -11.29 6.85 18.86
N LEU A 82 -11.71 8.12 18.98
CA LEU A 82 -11.32 9.18 18.03
C LEU A 82 -9.81 9.38 17.91
N GLY A 83 -9.04 9.27 19.00
CA GLY A 83 -7.59 9.47 18.98
C GLY A 83 -6.87 8.48 18.06
N PRO A 84 -6.86 7.17 18.38
CA PRO A 84 -6.23 6.16 17.53
C PRO A 84 -6.83 6.09 16.13
N THR A 85 -8.14 6.30 15.99
CA THR A 85 -8.82 6.34 14.69
C THR A 85 -8.30 7.48 13.81
N SER A 86 -8.11 8.68 14.36
CA SER A 86 -7.60 9.84 13.62
C SER A 86 -6.15 9.64 13.17
N VAL A 87 -5.31 9.08 14.04
CA VAL A 87 -3.92 8.75 13.69
C VAL A 87 -3.88 7.73 12.55
N LYS A 88 -4.69 6.65 12.63
CA LYS A 88 -4.80 5.66 11.55
C LYS A 88 -5.27 6.26 10.23
N ALA A 89 -6.28 7.14 10.28
CA ALA A 89 -6.77 7.83 9.10
C ALA A 89 -5.70 8.72 8.47
N ALA A 90 -4.92 9.45 9.28
CA ALA A 90 -3.81 10.27 8.79
C ALA A 90 -2.71 9.44 8.13
N LEU A 91 -2.34 8.30 8.74
CA LEU A 91 -1.35 7.37 8.17
C LEU A 91 -1.85 6.76 6.84
N LEU A 92 -3.12 6.35 6.77
CA LEU A 92 -3.72 5.84 5.54
C LEU A 92 -3.78 6.93 4.45
N ALA A 93 -4.10 8.17 4.81
CA ALA A 93 -4.07 9.31 3.89
C ALA A 93 -2.68 9.58 3.34
N ALA A 94 -1.66 9.57 4.20
CA ALA A 94 -0.27 9.72 3.76
C ALA A 94 0.16 8.59 2.82
N ALA A 95 -0.16 7.33 3.15
CA ALA A 95 0.11 6.19 2.28
C ALA A 95 -0.64 6.28 0.94
N THR A 96 -1.90 6.73 0.97
CA THR A 96 -2.72 6.96 -0.23
C THR A 96 -2.12 8.05 -1.11
N ALA A 97 -1.65 9.15 -0.52
CA ALA A 97 -1.01 10.24 -1.26
C ALA A 97 0.31 9.80 -1.92
N LEU A 98 1.13 9.03 -1.21
CA LEU A 98 2.35 8.43 -1.76
C LEU A 98 2.02 7.47 -2.91
N PHE A 99 1.03 6.60 -2.72
CA PHE A 99 0.55 5.69 -3.75
C PHE A 99 0.08 6.43 -5.01
N TRP A 100 -0.70 7.51 -4.82
CA TRP A 100 -1.20 8.33 -5.91
C TRP A 100 -0.06 9.01 -6.67
N TRP A 101 0.85 9.65 -5.94
CA TRP A 101 2.03 10.27 -6.52
C TRP A 101 2.87 9.26 -7.31
N ILE A 102 3.14 8.07 -6.74
CA ILE A 102 4.00 7.10 -7.40
C ILE A 102 3.35 6.50 -8.64
N SER A 103 2.04 6.26 -8.61
CA SER A 103 1.31 5.58 -9.68
C SER A 103 0.97 6.51 -10.85
N TRP A 104 0.70 7.79 -10.60
CA TRP A 104 0.28 8.75 -11.64
C TRP A 104 1.35 9.78 -12.00
N ARG A 105 2.30 10.10 -11.11
CA ARG A 105 3.38 11.06 -11.43
C ARG A 105 4.73 10.39 -11.61
N ALA A 106 5.18 9.58 -10.67
CA ALA A 106 6.53 9.02 -10.75
C ALA A 106 6.62 7.93 -11.81
N TRP A 107 5.66 7.01 -11.86
CA TRP A 107 5.69 5.87 -12.78
C TRP A 107 5.73 6.29 -14.26
N PRO A 108 4.90 7.23 -14.75
CA PRO A 108 5.01 7.70 -16.13
C PRO A 108 6.36 8.32 -16.48
N ARG A 109 7.09 8.91 -15.52
CA ARG A 109 8.43 9.46 -15.78
C ARG A 109 9.43 8.37 -16.18
N ARG A 110 9.25 7.11 -15.75
CA ARG A 110 10.12 5.99 -16.16
C ARG A 110 10.01 5.63 -17.63
N VAL A 111 8.89 5.97 -18.27
CA VAL A 111 8.69 5.73 -19.71
C VAL A 111 9.56 6.66 -20.54
N PHE A 112 9.86 7.86 -20.03
CA PHE A 112 10.63 8.90 -20.71
C PHE A 112 12.05 9.08 -20.17
N ALA A 113 12.45 8.26 -19.20
CA ALA A 113 13.75 8.37 -18.54
C ALA A 113 14.87 7.80 -19.42
N LEU A 114 16.01 8.50 -19.46
CA LEU A 114 17.23 8.00 -20.06
C LEU A 114 17.78 6.82 -19.24
N PRO A 115 18.53 5.87 -19.84
CA PRO A 115 19.14 4.75 -19.11
C PRO A 115 19.95 5.18 -17.87
N ALA A 116 20.64 6.33 -17.95
CA ALA A 116 21.41 6.88 -16.85
C ALA A 116 20.55 7.39 -15.67
N GLU A 117 19.28 7.72 -15.89
CA GLU A 117 18.35 8.24 -14.87
C GLU A 117 17.61 7.10 -14.12
N ILE A 118 17.53 5.92 -14.73
CA ILE A 118 16.82 4.75 -14.19
C ILE A 118 17.27 4.37 -12.76
N PRO A 119 18.58 4.29 -12.44
CA PRO A 119 19.00 3.90 -11.09
C PRO A 119 18.56 4.89 -10.00
N ALA A 120 18.56 6.19 -10.31
CA ALA A 120 18.10 7.22 -9.38
C ALA A 120 16.60 7.09 -9.11
N LEU A 121 15.82 6.90 -10.19
CA LEU A 121 14.38 6.64 -10.09
C LEU A 121 14.09 5.38 -9.29
N GLN A 122 14.77 4.26 -9.56
CA GLN A 122 14.60 2.99 -8.83
C GLN A 122 14.82 3.15 -7.32
N ARG A 123 15.85 3.90 -6.89
CA ARG A 123 16.08 4.21 -5.48
C ARG A 123 14.92 5.00 -4.88
N GLN A 124 14.41 6.00 -5.61
CA GLN A 124 13.25 6.77 -5.18
C GLN A 124 11.99 5.89 -5.06
N PHE A 125 11.74 5.00 -6.01
CA PHE A 125 10.62 4.05 -5.95
C PHE A 125 10.72 3.14 -4.73
N ARG A 126 11.92 2.61 -4.47
CA ARG A 126 12.16 1.76 -3.29
C ARG A 126 11.95 2.52 -1.99
N ALA A 127 12.43 3.77 -1.90
CA ALA A 127 12.24 4.61 -0.72
C ALA A 127 10.75 4.88 -0.45
N VAL A 128 9.98 5.23 -1.48
CA VAL A 128 8.53 5.46 -1.32
C VAL A 128 7.79 4.18 -0.98
N ALA A 129 8.14 3.05 -1.58
CA ALA A 129 7.53 1.77 -1.24
C ALA A 129 7.81 1.35 0.21
N LEU A 130 9.04 1.58 0.71
CA LEU A 130 9.38 1.37 2.12
C LEU A 130 8.62 2.32 3.05
N ALA A 131 8.49 3.60 2.67
CA ALA A 131 7.70 4.57 3.43
C ALA A 131 6.23 4.18 3.51
N MET A 132 5.62 3.78 2.38
CA MET A 132 4.26 3.26 2.34
C MET A 132 4.10 2.01 3.21
N PHE A 133 5.04 1.07 3.12
CA PHE A 133 5.05 -0.13 3.95
C PHE A 133 5.10 0.23 5.44
N GLY A 134 5.96 1.16 5.83
CA GLY A 134 6.06 1.66 7.21
C GLY A 134 4.77 2.34 7.69
N LEU A 135 4.16 3.21 6.87
CA LEU A 135 2.92 3.90 7.22
C LEU A 135 1.75 2.94 7.39
N VAL A 136 1.57 2.00 6.45
CA VAL A 136 0.49 1.01 6.51
C VAL A 136 0.74 0.01 7.64
N GLY A 137 1.99 -0.39 7.86
CA GLY A 137 2.39 -1.23 8.99
C GLY A 137 2.12 -0.56 10.33
N ALA A 138 2.46 0.72 10.49
CA ALA A 138 2.15 1.49 11.70
C ALA A 138 0.64 1.61 11.92
N ALA A 139 -0.13 1.93 10.88
CA ALA A 139 -1.59 2.00 10.96
C ALA A 139 -2.21 0.65 11.36
N PHE A 140 -1.63 -0.45 10.87
CA PHE A 140 -2.02 -1.81 11.23
C PHE A 140 -1.70 -2.12 12.70
N VAL A 141 -0.46 -1.89 13.15
CA VAL A 141 -0.02 -2.15 14.55
C VAL A 141 -0.80 -1.33 15.56
N ILE A 142 -1.05 -0.04 15.27
CA ILE A 142 -1.87 0.82 16.13
C ILE A 142 -3.22 0.15 16.42
N SER A 143 -3.75 -0.69 15.50
CA SER A 143 -4.98 -1.46 15.69
C SER A 143 -5.02 -2.40 16.89
N TYR A 144 -3.86 -2.66 17.51
CA TYR A 144 -3.68 -3.63 18.58
C TYR A 144 -3.07 -3.00 19.85
N LEU A 145 -2.84 -1.68 19.87
CA LEU A 145 -2.21 -0.99 21.00
C LEU A 145 -3.22 -0.43 22.01
N TRP A 146 -4.44 -0.98 22.07
CA TRP A 146 -5.53 -0.54 22.94
C TRP A 146 -6.22 -1.71 23.63
#